data_AF-A0A925S0D1-F1
#
_entry.id   AF-A0A925S0D1-F1
#
_cell.length_a   1.000
_cell.length_b   1.000
_cell.length_c   1.000
_cell.angle_alpha   90.00
_cell.angle_beta   90.00
_cell.angle_gamma   90.00
#
_symmetry.space_group_name_H-M   'P 1'
#
loop_
_entity.id
_entity.type
_entity.pdbx_description
1 polymer ?
#
loop_
_entity_poly.entity_id
_entity_poly.type
_entity_poly.pdbx_seq_one_letter_code
_entity_poly.pdbx_strand_id
1 'polypeptide(L)'
;MNVLTRRLAPALCVLALWSAAIEARAQADPRVVLNGMIVQLQTGTPNPQWYSPEVWQLLAYQTQNSGVYPALSQLGPVRSVAVVAEQQLPVGGLYSMTALHTGGRSDWRIGINNYTNRVEYVDFNVGQNQPYPLPDMSPIPAAGPKSGPKAKVDPDPGKDNPGKDKRADADDKDNRGADAGGDEDPRTSDACKQFPNLC
;
A
#
# COMPACT_ATOMS: atom_id res chain seq x y z
N MET A 1 -35.64 81.64 -19.14
CA MET A 1 -35.15 81.88 -17.76
C MET A 1 -34.94 80.50 -17.16
N ASN A 2 -33.72 79.99 -17.26
CA ASN A 2 -32.71 79.91 -16.17
C ASN A 2 -33.15 78.92 -15.07
N VAL A 3 -32.36 77.96 -14.56
CA VAL A 3 -30.99 77.47 -14.76
C VAL A 3 -30.85 76.36 -13.69
N LEU A 4 -30.18 75.24 -14.00
CA LEU A 4 -29.46 74.29 -13.12
C LEU A 4 -30.17 73.81 -11.81
N THR A 5 -30.09 72.54 -11.42
CA THR A 5 -28.89 72.04 -10.74
C THR A 5 -28.86 70.51 -10.72
N ARG A 6 -27.65 70.03 -11.03
CA ARG A 6 -27.13 68.70 -11.27
C ARG A 6 -26.40 68.21 -10.02
N ARG A 7 -26.70 67.02 -9.49
CA ARG A 7 -25.80 66.11 -8.71
C ARG A 7 -26.45 64.71 -8.80
N LEU A 8 -26.00 63.71 -9.56
CA LEU A 8 -24.71 62.99 -9.57
C LEU A 8 -24.20 62.65 -8.16
N ALA A 9 -24.53 61.44 -7.71
CA ALA A 9 -23.81 60.70 -6.68
C ALA A 9 -24.00 59.17 -6.89
N PRO A 10 -23.00 58.47 -7.47
CA PRO A 10 -22.90 57.02 -7.38
C PRO A 10 -22.12 56.66 -6.11
N ALA A 11 -22.67 55.81 -5.25
CA ALA A 11 -21.94 55.26 -4.11
C ALA A 11 -21.97 53.74 -4.17
N LEU A 12 -20.98 53.24 -4.89
CA LEU A 12 -20.50 51.87 -4.87
C LEU A 12 -19.95 51.59 -3.46
N CYS A 13 -20.58 50.72 -2.69
CA CYS A 13 -19.94 50.12 -1.52
C CYS A 13 -20.15 48.61 -1.55
N VAL A 14 -19.12 47.96 -2.05
CA VAL A 14 -18.83 46.54 -2.02
C VAL A 14 -18.91 46.05 -0.57
N LEU A 15 -19.89 45.19 -0.28
CA LEU A 15 -19.86 44.30 0.87
C LEU A 15 -19.94 42.85 0.35
N ALA A 16 -18.88 42.45 -0.35
CA ALA A 16 -18.53 41.05 -0.52
C ALA A 16 -17.98 40.54 0.82
N LEU A 17 -18.88 40.28 1.77
CA LEU A 17 -18.52 39.61 3.01
C LEU A 17 -18.40 38.11 2.73
N TRP A 18 -17.16 37.71 2.41
CA TRP A 18 -16.50 36.56 3.00
C TRP A 18 -17.41 35.38 3.30
N SER A 19 -17.84 34.67 2.25
CA SER A 19 -18.02 33.23 2.39
C SER A 19 -16.64 32.68 2.70
N ALA A 20 -16.34 32.54 3.99
CA ALA A 20 -15.26 31.67 4.42
C ALA A 20 -15.46 30.38 3.65
N ALA A 21 -14.49 30.05 2.81
CA ALA A 21 -14.40 28.76 2.18
C ALA A 21 -14.29 27.76 3.33
N ILE A 22 -15.44 27.25 3.76
CA ILE A 22 -15.50 25.94 4.37
C ILE A 22 -15.16 25.02 3.20
N GLU A 23 -13.87 24.87 2.92
CA GLU A 23 -13.36 23.63 2.38
C GLU A 23 -13.56 22.58 3.47
N ALA A 24 -14.82 22.27 3.76
CA ALA A 24 -15.20 20.91 3.98
C ALA A 24 -14.78 20.26 2.66
N ARG A 25 -13.56 19.73 2.63
CA ARG A 25 -13.24 18.60 1.77
C ARG A 25 -14.35 17.63 2.12
N ALA A 26 -15.41 17.62 1.32
CA ALA A 26 -16.50 16.70 1.52
C ALA A 26 -15.79 15.35 1.54
N GLN A 27 -15.67 14.76 2.74
CA GLN A 27 -15.19 13.40 2.88
C GLN A 27 -15.96 12.64 1.81
N ALA A 28 -15.24 12.11 0.82
CA ALA A 28 -15.90 11.39 -0.26
C ALA A 28 -16.80 10.38 0.43
N ASP A 29 -18.12 10.50 0.21
CA ASP A 29 -19.11 9.73 0.95
C ASP A 29 -18.62 8.28 1.02
N PRO A 30 -18.40 7.71 2.22
CA PRO A 30 -17.79 6.40 2.37
C PRO A 30 -18.58 5.32 1.61
N ARG A 31 -19.87 5.55 1.35
CA ARG A 31 -20.71 4.69 0.52
C ARG A 31 -20.27 4.67 -0.94
N VAL A 32 -19.88 5.82 -1.48
CA VAL A 32 -19.38 5.95 -2.86
C VAL A 32 -18.02 5.29 -2.99
N VAL A 33 -17.13 5.52 -2.02
CA VAL A 33 -15.82 4.86 -1.96
C VAL A 33 -15.98 3.34 -1.91
N LEU A 34 -16.83 2.83 -1.02
CA LEU A 34 -17.08 1.40 -0.92
C LEU A 34 -17.69 0.83 -2.20
N ASN A 35 -18.69 1.50 -2.79
CA ASN A 35 -19.29 1.04 -4.05
C ASN A 35 -18.26 0.95 -5.18
N GLY A 36 -17.41 1.98 -5.33
CA GLY A 36 -16.33 1.98 -6.32
C GLY A 36 -15.29 0.89 -6.07
N MET A 37 -14.94 0.64 -4.81
CA MET A 37 -14.03 -0.44 -4.43
C MET A 37 -14.62 -1.81 -4.77
N ILE A 38 -15.89 -2.06 -4.41
CA ILE A 38 -16.56 -3.34 -4.72
C ILE A 38 -16.54 -3.60 -6.23
N VAL A 39 -16.90 -2.62 -7.06
CA VAL A 39 -16.90 -2.79 -8.52
C VAL A 39 -15.51 -3.20 -9.02
N GLN A 40 -14.46 -2.48 -8.59
CA GLN A 40 -13.08 -2.79 -8.96
C GLN A 40 -12.67 -4.23 -8.58
N LEU A 41 -13.05 -4.66 -7.38
CA LEU A 41 -12.75 -5.99 -6.83
C LEU A 41 -13.62 -7.10 -7.44
N GLN A 42 -14.76 -6.76 -8.04
CA GLN A 42 -15.58 -7.70 -8.79
C GLN A 42 -15.09 -7.89 -10.23
N THR A 43 -14.55 -6.83 -10.84
CA THR A 43 -14.13 -6.80 -12.25
C THR A 43 -12.63 -7.06 -12.45
N GLY A 44 -11.83 -7.06 -11.39
CA GLY A 44 -10.38 -7.26 -11.49
C GLY A 44 -9.64 -6.03 -12.00
N THR A 45 -10.20 -4.85 -11.79
CA THR A 45 -9.59 -3.57 -12.19
C THR A 45 -9.33 -2.65 -11.00
N PRO A 46 -8.65 -3.09 -9.93
CA PRO A 46 -8.36 -2.24 -8.79
C PRO A 46 -7.34 -1.16 -9.16
N ASN A 47 -7.63 0.07 -8.73
CA ASN A 47 -6.80 1.23 -8.98
C ASN A 47 -5.81 1.42 -7.83
N PRO A 48 -4.49 1.27 -8.05
CA PRO A 48 -3.49 1.44 -6.99
C PRO A 48 -3.47 2.85 -6.37
N GLN A 49 -4.09 3.85 -7.00
CA GLN A 49 -4.24 5.18 -6.41
C GLN A 49 -5.32 5.27 -5.32
N TRP A 50 -6.20 4.26 -5.19
CA TRP A 50 -7.26 4.23 -4.18
C TRP A 50 -6.82 3.60 -2.87
N TYR A 51 -5.73 2.83 -2.89
CA TYR A 51 -5.27 2.04 -1.75
C TYR A 51 -3.94 2.60 -1.23
N SER A 52 -3.66 2.37 0.06
CA SER A 52 -2.30 2.50 0.56
C SER A 52 -1.41 1.43 -0.09
N PRO A 53 -0.07 1.61 -0.12
CA PRO A 53 0.85 0.60 -0.61
C PRO A 53 0.65 -0.78 0.04
N GLU A 54 0.37 -0.81 1.34
CA GLU A 54 0.17 -2.02 2.13
C GLU A 54 -1.13 -2.73 1.74
N VAL A 55 -2.25 -1.98 1.66
CA VAL A 55 -3.53 -2.54 1.22
C VAL A 55 -3.42 -3.04 -0.22
N TRP A 56 -2.76 -2.29 -1.10
CA TRP A 56 -2.55 -2.71 -2.49
C TRP A 56 -1.80 -4.05 -2.57
N GLN A 57 -0.69 -4.18 -1.85
CA GLN A 57 0.09 -5.43 -1.81
C GLN A 57 -0.73 -6.58 -1.24
N LEU A 58 -1.53 -6.33 -0.20
CA LEU A 58 -2.41 -7.35 0.38
C LEU A 58 -3.46 -7.85 -0.62
N LEU A 59 -4.14 -6.92 -1.31
CA LEU A 59 -5.12 -7.28 -2.34
C LEU A 59 -4.47 -8.10 -3.45
N ALA A 60 -3.30 -7.67 -3.92
CA ALA A 60 -2.53 -8.39 -4.93
C ALA A 60 -2.16 -9.81 -4.44
N TYR A 61 -1.68 -9.96 -3.21
CA TYR A 61 -1.34 -11.25 -2.63
C TYR A 61 -2.55 -12.18 -2.51
N GLN A 62 -3.65 -11.70 -1.92
CA GLN A 62 -4.87 -12.50 -1.68
C GLN A 62 -5.54 -12.95 -2.98
N THR A 63 -5.46 -12.13 -4.02
CA THR A 63 -6.09 -12.40 -5.32
C THR A 63 -5.12 -13.02 -6.34
N GLN A 64 -3.89 -13.34 -5.94
CA GLN A 64 -2.81 -13.81 -6.84
C GLN A 64 -2.61 -12.88 -8.05
N ASN A 65 -2.62 -11.57 -7.79
CA ASN A 65 -2.55 -10.47 -8.76
C ASN A 65 -3.75 -10.32 -9.71
N SER A 66 -4.81 -11.13 -9.56
CA SER A 66 -6.00 -10.98 -10.41
C SER A 66 -6.82 -9.73 -10.05
N GLY A 67 -6.73 -9.25 -8.82
CA GLY A 67 -7.59 -8.17 -8.31
C GLY A 67 -9.06 -8.55 -8.17
N VAL A 68 -9.43 -9.81 -8.46
CA VAL A 68 -10.79 -10.32 -8.38
C VAL A 68 -10.99 -11.08 -7.07
N TYR A 69 -12.08 -10.78 -6.37
CA TYR A 69 -12.57 -11.61 -5.27
C TYR A 69 -13.77 -12.44 -5.73
N PRO A 70 -13.63 -13.74 -6.02
CA PRO A 70 -14.70 -14.55 -6.62
C PRO A 70 -16.00 -14.55 -5.81
N ALA A 71 -15.89 -14.62 -4.48
CA ALA A 71 -17.05 -14.57 -3.59
C ALA A 71 -17.82 -13.24 -3.71
N LEU A 72 -17.10 -12.13 -3.94
CA LEU A 72 -17.72 -10.83 -4.16
C LEU A 72 -18.33 -10.73 -5.56
N SER A 73 -17.66 -11.24 -6.60
CA SER A 73 -18.18 -11.27 -7.97
C SER A 73 -19.49 -12.07 -8.07
N GLN A 74 -19.62 -13.17 -7.31
CA GLN A 74 -20.83 -13.99 -7.27
C GLN A 74 -22.05 -13.28 -6.68
N LEU A 75 -21.86 -12.26 -5.84
CA LEU A 75 -22.98 -11.47 -5.31
C LEU A 75 -23.64 -10.58 -6.37
N GLY A 76 -22.93 -10.28 -7.47
CA GLY A 76 -23.40 -9.37 -8.51
C GLY A 76 -23.39 -7.89 -8.08
N PRO A 77 -24.02 -6.99 -8.87
CA PRO A 77 -23.93 -5.56 -8.65
C PRO A 77 -24.54 -5.12 -7.31
N VAL A 78 -23.94 -4.08 -6.73
CA VAL A 78 -24.43 -3.41 -5.51
C VAL A 78 -25.73 -2.65 -5.83
N ARG A 79 -26.72 -2.82 -4.95
CA ARG A 79 -27.99 -2.07 -4.97
C ARG A 79 -27.99 -0.91 -4.00
N SER A 80 -27.40 -1.10 -2.83
CA SER A 80 -27.34 -0.07 -1.79
C SER A 80 -26.20 -0.32 -0.82
N VAL A 81 -25.66 0.76 -0.27
CA VAL A 81 -24.66 0.73 0.80
C VAL A 81 -25.19 1.50 2.00
N ALA A 82 -25.11 0.89 3.18
CA ALA A 82 -25.46 1.50 4.46
C ALA A 82 -24.23 1.59 5.36
N VAL A 83 -24.03 2.75 6.00
CA VAL A 83 -23.06 2.92 7.10
C VAL A 83 -23.73 2.45 8.37
N VAL A 84 -23.13 1.46 9.02
CA VAL A 84 -23.60 0.84 10.27
C VAL A 84 -22.97 1.53 11.47
N ALA A 85 -21.69 1.84 11.38
CA ALA A 85 -20.96 2.56 12.41
C ALA A 85 -19.84 3.39 11.79
N GLU A 86 -19.48 4.46 12.47
CA GLU A 86 -18.36 5.33 12.14
C GLU A 86 -17.55 5.60 13.41
N GLN A 87 -16.24 5.48 13.29
CA GLN A 87 -15.30 5.84 14.33
C GLN A 87 -14.27 6.81 13.74
N GLN A 88 -14.25 8.04 14.25
CA GLN A 88 -13.24 9.00 13.84
C GLN A 88 -11.90 8.65 14.50
N LEU A 89 -10.86 8.52 13.67
CA LEU A 89 -9.47 8.37 14.09
C LEU A 89 -8.69 9.64 13.75
N PRO A 90 -7.51 9.86 14.34
CA PRO A 90 -6.71 11.07 14.10
C PRO A 90 -6.38 11.31 12.61
N VAL A 91 -6.20 10.24 11.84
CA VAL A 91 -5.77 10.32 10.42
C VAL A 91 -6.91 10.14 9.41
N GLY A 92 -8.11 9.77 9.86
CA GLY A 92 -9.18 9.34 8.96
C GLY A 92 -10.38 8.75 9.67
N GLY A 93 -11.44 8.47 8.91
CA GLY A 93 -12.63 7.77 9.40
C GLY A 93 -12.49 6.26 9.24
N LEU A 94 -12.91 5.50 10.25
CA LEU A 94 -13.07 4.05 10.18
C LEU A 94 -14.57 3.73 10.12
N TYR A 95 -15.01 3.13 9.01
CA TYR A 95 -16.41 2.93 8.69
C TYR A 95 -16.72 1.43 8.68
N SER A 96 -17.75 1.03 9.43
CA SER A 96 -18.41 -0.27 9.27
C SER A 96 -19.62 -0.09 8.38
N MET A 97 -19.71 -0.88 7.31
CA MET A 97 -20.72 -0.75 6.27
C MET A 97 -21.28 -2.09 5.84
N THR A 98 -22.49 -2.06 5.31
CA THR A 98 -23.15 -3.19 4.68
C THR A 98 -23.49 -2.82 3.25
N ALA A 99 -23.03 -3.62 2.29
CA ALA A 99 -23.44 -3.53 0.90
C ALA A 99 -24.45 -4.65 0.60
N LEU A 100 -25.62 -4.25 0.09
CA LEU A 100 -26.63 -5.17 -0.44
C LEU A 100 -26.43 -5.28 -1.94
N HIS A 101 -26.31 -6.51 -2.42
CA HIS A 101 -26.13 -6.85 -3.82
C HIS A 101 -27.39 -7.54 -4.35
N THR A 102 -27.42 -7.79 -5.66
CA THR A 102 -28.48 -8.60 -6.28
C THR A 102 -28.55 -10.03 -5.75
N GLY A 103 -27.41 -10.64 -5.41
CA GLY A 103 -27.26 -12.03 -5.02
C GLY A 103 -26.96 -12.27 -3.54
N GLY A 104 -26.97 -11.22 -2.71
CA GLY A 104 -26.72 -11.35 -1.27
C GLY A 104 -26.20 -10.07 -0.63
N ARG A 105 -25.39 -10.23 0.43
CA ARG A 105 -24.86 -9.15 1.26
C ARG A 105 -23.36 -9.34 1.48
N SER A 106 -22.64 -8.23 1.54
CA SER A 106 -21.28 -8.17 2.06
C SER A 106 -21.16 -7.10 3.15
N ASP A 107 -20.38 -7.41 4.17
CA ASP A 107 -20.11 -6.53 5.32
C ASP A 107 -18.66 -6.11 5.30
N TRP A 108 -18.43 -4.82 5.52
CA TRP A 108 -17.15 -4.17 5.29
C TRP A 108 -16.75 -3.34 6.50
N ARG A 109 -15.45 -3.30 6.75
CA ARG A 109 -14.82 -2.31 7.62
C ARG A 109 -13.68 -1.67 6.84
N ILE A 110 -13.78 -0.36 6.57
CA ILE A 110 -12.77 0.37 5.80
C ILE A 110 -12.27 1.61 6.54
N GLY A 111 -10.97 1.84 6.50
CA GLY A 111 -10.34 3.06 6.98
C GLY A 111 -9.99 3.96 5.80
N ILE A 112 -10.50 5.19 5.79
CA ILE A 112 -10.23 6.18 4.75
C ILE A 112 -9.44 7.32 5.38
N ASN A 113 -8.24 7.57 4.86
CA ASN A 113 -7.38 8.64 5.35
C ASN A 113 -7.82 10.00 4.78
N ASN A 114 -8.00 10.98 5.67
CA ASN A 114 -8.53 12.31 5.31
C ASN A 114 -7.50 13.18 4.55
N TYR A 115 -6.22 12.84 4.61
CA TYR A 115 -5.14 13.58 3.92
C TYR A 115 -4.86 13.02 2.53
N THR A 116 -4.85 11.69 2.39
CA THR A 116 -4.51 11.01 1.13
C THR A 116 -5.73 10.60 0.32
N ASN A 117 -6.93 10.57 0.93
CA ASN A 117 -8.16 10.00 0.37
C ASN A 117 -8.00 8.53 -0.09
N ARG A 118 -7.08 7.80 0.54
CA ARG A 118 -6.83 6.39 0.25
C ARG A 118 -7.48 5.50 1.30
N VAL A 119 -7.81 4.29 0.88
CA VAL A 119 -8.17 3.18 1.75
C VAL A 119 -6.88 2.63 2.37
N GLU A 120 -6.72 2.82 3.68
CA GLU A 120 -5.54 2.39 4.46
C GLU A 120 -5.84 1.16 5.33
N TYR A 121 -7.11 0.80 5.45
CA TYR A 121 -7.55 -0.42 6.12
C TYR A 121 -8.76 -0.98 5.37
N VAL A 122 -8.79 -2.29 5.18
CA VAL A 122 -9.94 -3.01 4.62
C VAL A 122 -10.05 -4.39 5.27
N ASP A 123 -11.25 -4.71 5.71
CA ASP A 123 -11.65 -6.04 6.14
C ASP A 123 -13.09 -6.26 5.68
N PHE A 124 -13.41 -7.47 5.22
CA PHE A 124 -14.76 -7.73 4.75
C PHE A 124 -15.14 -9.21 4.82
N ASN A 125 -16.45 -9.42 4.90
CA ASN A 125 -17.07 -10.73 4.92
C ASN A 125 -18.20 -10.77 3.89
N VAL A 126 -18.33 -11.88 3.18
CA VAL A 126 -19.49 -12.17 2.34
C VAL A 126 -20.42 -13.08 3.14
N GLY A 127 -21.74 -12.82 3.11
CA GLY A 127 -22.75 -13.57 3.88
C GLY A 127 -22.89 -15.07 3.57
N GLN A 128 -21.94 -15.64 2.83
CA GLN A 128 -21.69 -17.07 2.67
C GLN A 128 -20.39 -17.35 3.45
N ASN A 129 -20.51 -17.82 4.70
CA ASN A 129 -19.42 -18.12 5.65
C ASN A 129 -18.02 -18.34 5.03
N GLN A 130 -17.19 -17.30 5.03
CA GLN A 130 -15.76 -17.43 5.31
C GLN A 130 -15.21 -16.05 5.73
N PRO A 131 -14.76 -15.88 6.98
CA PRO A 131 -13.86 -14.77 7.29
C PRO A 131 -12.56 -14.98 6.53
N TYR A 132 -12.19 -14.03 5.68
CA TYR A 132 -10.82 -13.98 5.21
C TYR A 132 -9.94 -13.65 6.43
N PRO A 133 -9.03 -14.54 6.84
CA PRO A 133 -8.22 -14.30 8.03
C PRO A 133 -7.36 -13.06 7.77
N LEU A 134 -7.43 -12.11 8.70
CA LEU A 134 -6.44 -11.05 8.82
C LEU A 134 -5.06 -11.70 8.99
N PRO A 135 -4.05 -11.34 8.18
CA PRO A 135 -2.69 -11.60 8.59
C PRO A 135 -2.42 -10.82 9.87
N ASP A 136 -1.78 -11.49 10.83
CA ASP A 136 -1.23 -10.87 12.03
C ASP A 136 -0.34 -9.68 11.61
N MET A 137 -0.73 -8.46 11.99
CA MET A 137 0.07 -7.25 11.82
C MET A 137 1.18 -7.15 12.87
N SER A 138 1.69 -8.28 13.35
CA SER A 138 3.00 -8.34 13.98
C SER A 138 3.99 -7.59 13.08
N PRO A 139 4.74 -6.61 13.61
CA PRO A 139 5.80 -5.95 12.87
C PRO A 139 6.69 -7.03 12.26
N ILE A 140 6.88 -7.00 10.94
CA ILE A 140 7.91 -7.82 10.30
C ILE A 140 9.21 -7.52 11.07
N PRO A 141 9.82 -8.50 11.76
CA PRO A 141 11.05 -8.25 12.48
C PRO A 141 12.05 -7.71 11.46
N ALA A 142 12.57 -6.51 11.69
CA ALA A 142 13.67 -5.98 10.92
C ALA A 142 14.71 -7.08 10.77
N ALA A 143 15.09 -7.39 9.53
CA ALA A 143 16.02 -8.48 9.23
C ALA A 143 17.25 -8.32 10.13
N GLY A 144 17.30 -9.11 11.20
CA GLY A 144 18.47 -9.19 12.05
C GLY A 144 19.64 -9.64 11.17
N PRO A 145 20.87 -9.21 11.49
CA PRO A 145 22.04 -9.65 10.74
C PRO A 145 22.09 -11.18 10.74
N LYS A 146 22.00 -11.78 9.54
CA LYS A 146 22.13 -13.23 9.36
C LYS A 146 23.54 -13.64 9.80
N SER A 147 23.65 -14.22 10.99
CA SER A 147 24.79 -15.06 11.36
C SER A 147 24.82 -16.25 10.39
N GLY A 148 25.94 -16.41 9.68
CA GLY A 148 26.11 -17.39 8.62
C GLY A 148 25.97 -18.85 9.04
N PRO A 149 25.84 -19.78 8.07
CA PRO A 149 25.60 -21.19 8.35
C PRO A 149 26.80 -21.87 9.03
N LYS A 150 26.53 -22.54 10.16
CA LYS A 150 27.39 -23.59 10.72
C LYS A 150 27.61 -24.68 9.67
N ALA A 151 28.88 -24.92 9.30
CA ALA A 151 29.29 -26.07 8.52
C ALA A 151 28.97 -27.37 9.29
N LYS A 152 28.36 -28.33 8.59
CA LYS A 152 28.21 -29.71 9.06
C LYS A 152 29.58 -30.38 9.07
N VAL A 153 29.93 -30.95 10.21
CA VAL A 153 31.04 -31.89 10.36
C VAL A 153 30.46 -33.29 10.10
N ASP A 154 30.94 -33.96 9.07
CA ASP A 154 30.79 -35.41 8.91
C ASP A 154 32.18 -36.08 9.04
N PRO A 155 32.25 -37.37 9.42
CA PRO A 155 33.44 -37.97 10.02
C PRO A 155 34.39 -38.64 9.03
N ASP A 156 35.65 -38.68 9.47
CA ASP A 156 36.87 -39.36 8.98
C ASP A 156 36.67 -40.79 8.41
N PRO A 157 37.53 -41.26 7.47
CA PRO A 157 38.62 -42.12 7.92
C PRO A 157 39.96 -41.97 7.14
N GLY A 158 41.01 -41.63 7.87
CA GLY A 158 42.36 -42.20 7.91
C GLY A 158 43.13 -42.42 6.60
N LYS A 159 44.33 -41.81 6.51
CA LYS A 159 45.64 -42.52 6.55
C LYS A 159 46.83 -41.61 6.17
N ASP A 160 47.88 -41.73 6.99
CA ASP A 160 49.31 -41.71 6.67
C ASP A 160 50.02 -40.39 6.23
N ASN A 161 50.65 -39.72 7.23
CA ASN A 161 52.11 -39.42 7.38
C ASN A 161 52.94 -38.77 6.22
N PRO A 162 54.17 -38.24 6.48
CA PRO A 162 54.54 -37.11 7.34
C PRO A 162 55.50 -36.11 6.62
N GLY A 163 55.70 -34.91 7.20
CA GLY A 163 57.04 -34.30 7.17
C GLY A 163 57.20 -32.85 6.68
N LYS A 164 58.21 -32.23 7.33
CA LYS A 164 59.10 -31.14 6.94
C LYS A 164 58.63 -29.68 7.09
N ASP A 165 59.15 -29.09 8.17
CA ASP A 165 60.10 -27.97 8.19
C ASP A 165 60.00 -26.93 7.06
N LYS A 166 59.72 -25.66 7.40
CA LYS A 166 60.73 -24.56 7.34
C LYS A 166 60.14 -23.18 7.66
N ARG A 167 61.02 -22.39 8.28
CA ARG A 167 60.98 -20.94 8.58
C ARG A 167 60.84 -20.05 7.34
N ALA A 168 60.32 -18.84 7.57
CA ALA A 168 60.76 -17.50 7.09
C ALA A 168 59.50 -16.61 7.02
N ASP A 169 59.37 -15.58 7.85
CA ASP A 169 59.86 -14.21 7.65
C ASP A 169 59.10 -13.41 6.58
N ALA A 170 58.78 -12.17 6.97
CA ALA A 170 58.70 -10.95 6.17
C ALA A 170 57.36 -10.46 5.58
N ASP A 171 57.10 -9.20 5.95
CA ASP A 171 56.65 -8.05 5.11
C ASP A 171 55.20 -8.02 4.60
N ASP A 172 54.42 -7.05 5.08
CA ASP A 172 54.23 -5.71 4.49
C ASP A 172 53.32 -5.73 3.25
N LYS A 173 52.14 -5.13 3.37
CA LYS A 173 51.69 -4.03 2.49
C LYS A 173 50.25 -3.64 2.76
N ASP A 174 50.12 -2.39 3.17
CA ASP A 174 48.97 -1.55 2.91
C ASP A 174 48.63 -1.55 1.41
N ASN A 175 47.35 -1.75 1.08
CA ASN A 175 46.82 -1.43 -0.24
C ASN A 175 45.45 -0.76 -0.10
N ARG A 176 45.49 0.57 -0.05
CA ARG A 176 44.39 1.44 -0.50
C ARG A 176 44.62 1.77 -1.98
N GLY A 177 43.70 1.36 -2.83
CA GLY A 177 43.50 1.82 -4.20
C GLY A 177 42.17 1.23 -4.68
N ALA A 178 41.10 2.01 -4.91
CA ALA A 178 40.89 2.90 -6.06
C ALA A 178 40.66 2.12 -7.36
N ASP A 179 39.39 2.05 -7.79
CA ASP A 179 38.89 2.15 -9.18
C ASP A 179 37.37 1.92 -9.13
N ALA A 180 36.49 2.84 -9.52
CA ALA A 180 36.18 3.33 -10.86
C ALA A 180 35.65 2.26 -11.83
N GLY A 181 34.41 2.50 -12.30
CA GLY A 181 33.96 2.29 -13.67
C GLY A 181 34.11 0.90 -14.28
N GLY A 182 33.02 0.13 -14.26
CA GLY A 182 32.79 -0.95 -15.21
C GLY A 182 31.30 -1.01 -15.56
N ASP A 183 30.98 -0.83 -16.83
CA ASP A 183 29.66 -1.05 -17.42
C ASP A 183 29.20 -2.50 -17.15
N GLU A 184 28.44 -2.70 -16.08
CA GLU A 184 27.79 -3.98 -15.81
C GLU A 184 26.47 -4.04 -16.57
N ASP A 185 26.44 -4.84 -17.64
CA ASP A 185 25.21 -5.31 -18.26
C ASP A 185 24.28 -5.83 -17.13
N PRO A 186 23.13 -5.17 -16.88
CA PRO A 186 22.32 -5.42 -15.69
C PRO A 186 21.86 -6.87 -15.58
N ARG A 187 21.88 -7.63 -16.68
CA ARG A 187 21.55 -9.05 -16.76
C ARG A 187 22.56 -9.97 -16.08
N THR A 188 23.77 -9.51 -15.77
CA THR A 188 24.80 -10.33 -15.12
C THR A 188 24.85 -10.15 -13.60
N SER A 189 24.11 -9.16 -13.07
CA SER A 189 24.02 -8.93 -11.63
C SER A 189 23.50 -10.17 -10.91
N ASP A 190 24.05 -10.46 -9.73
CA ASP A 190 23.62 -11.61 -8.92
C ASP A 190 22.13 -11.54 -8.54
N ALA A 191 21.55 -10.33 -8.59
CA ALA A 191 20.11 -10.11 -8.49
C ALA A 191 19.32 -10.79 -9.63
N CYS A 192 19.81 -10.75 -10.87
CA CYS A 192 19.17 -11.41 -12.01
C CYS A 192 19.33 -12.94 -11.98
N LYS A 193 20.42 -13.46 -11.41
CA LYS A 193 20.58 -14.91 -11.21
C LYS A 193 19.59 -15.44 -10.18
N GLN A 194 19.32 -14.66 -9.15
CA GLN A 194 18.36 -14.99 -8.09
C GLN A 194 16.90 -14.83 -8.56
N PHE A 195 16.63 -13.86 -9.43
CA PHE A 195 15.29 -13.52 -9.92
C PHE A 195 15.29 -13.22 -11.44
N PRO A 196 15.34 -14.26 -12.29
CA PRO A 196 15.49 -14.09 -13.74
C PRO A 196 14.29 -13.46 -14.45
N ASN A 197 13.17 -13.26 -13.75
CA ASN A 197 11.96 -12.59 -14.25
C ASN A 197 11.90 -11.09 -13.95
N LEU A 198 12.92 -10.54 -13.28
CA LEU A 198 13.05 -9.11 -12.95
C LEU A 198 14.13 -8.41 -13.77
N CYS A 199 14.71 -9.13 -14.73
CA CYS A 199 15.68 -8.72 -15.73
C CYS A 199 15.24 -9.27 -17.11
#